data_AF-A0A7C6UY15-F1
#
_entry.id   AF-A0A7C6UY15-F1
#
_cell.length_a   1.000
_cell.length_b   1.000
_cell.length_c   1.000
_cell.angle_alpha   90.00
_cell.angle_beta   90.00
_cell.angle_gamma   90.00
#
_symmetry.space_group_name_H-M   'P 1'
#
loop_
_entity.id
_entity.type
_entity.pdbx_description
1 polymer ?
#
loop_
_entity_poly.entity_id
_entity_poly.type
_entity_poly.pdbx_seq_one_letter_code
_entity_poly.pdbx_strand_id
1 'polypeptide(L)'
;MPKEIMTRKASDNEYLHKDFHLAMNTGIDYLHKKYGEHAVREYLKRFAKNFYAPLTEALKTRGLVALKEHFEHIYKVERSNANITLKDDELTISVDICPAVEYIRKNNAKVADLFYETTKTVNETICEGTPYAFELIEYNQETGGGTQRFYRR
;
A
#
# COMPACT_ATOMS: atom_id res chain seq x y z
N MET A 1 -23.93 0.15 44.12
CA MET A 1 -23.20 0.97 43.13
C MET A 1 -23.75 0.64 41.76
N PRO A 2 -24.18 1.63 40.96
CA PRO A 2 -24.65 1.40 39.59
C PRO A 2 -23.49 0.85 38.74
N LYS A 3 -23.78 -0.13 37.89
CA LYS A 3 -22.81 -0.76 37.00
C LYS A 3 -22.51 0.20 35.84
N GLU A 4 -21.26 0.63 35.72
CA GLU A 4 -20.82 1.35 34.52
C GLU A 4 -20.75 0.38 33.35
N ILE A 5 -21.43 0.73 32.25
CA ILE A 5 -21.45 -0.05 31.01
C ILE A 5 -20.63 0.72 29.98
N MET A 6 -19.50 0.16 29.56
CA MET A 6 -18.70 0.70 28.46
C MET A 6 -19.14 0.08 27.13
N THR A 7 -19.58 0.92 26.20
CA THR A 7 -19.85 0.52 24.81
C THR A 7 -18.65 0.89 23.95
N ARG A 8 -18.04 -0.09 23.29
CA ARG A 8 -16.96 0.12 22.30
C ARG A 8 -17.32 -0.53 20.96
N LYS A 9 -16.96 0.12 19.87
CA LYS A 9 -17.00 -0.34 18.48
C LYS A 9 -15.59 -0.50 17.95
N ALA A 10 -15.41 -1.29 16.89
CA ALA A 10 -14.09 -1.47 16.27
C ALA A 10 -13.48 -0.14 15.77
N SER A 11 -14.34 0.81 15.35
CA SER A 11 -13.96 2.18 14.97
C SER A 11 -13.38 3.02 16.11
N ASP A 12 -13.55 2.59 17.36
CA ASP A 12 -13.08 3.32 18.54
C ASP A 12 -11.63 2.95 18.91
N ASN A 13 -11.04 1.97 18.21
CA ASN A 13 -9.63 1.61 18.35
C ASN A 13 -8.78 2.42 17.38
N GLU A 14 -7.57 2.81 17.81
CA GLU A 14 -6.57 3.29 16.86
C GLU A 14 -6.30 2.18 15.82
N TYR A 15 -6.21 2.58 14.56
CA TYR A 15 -6.04 1.66 13.44
C TYR A 15 -4.69 0.93 13.57
N LEU A 16 -4.74 -0.39 13.84
CA LEU A 16 -3.60 -1.28 14.06
C LEU A 16 -2.79 -1.61 12.78
N HIS A 17 -2.71 -0.67 11.85
CA HIS A 17 -2.04 -0.88 10.55
C HIS A 17 -0.56 -1.22 10.67
N LYS A 18 0.08 -0.82 11.77
CA LYS A 18 1.52 -1.02 11.96
C LYS A 18 1.89 -2.51 12.14
N ASP A 19 1.06 -3.28 12.84
CA ASP A 19 1.29 -4.73 12.99
C ASP A 19 1.12 -5.46 11.66
N PHE A 20 0.25 -4.93 10.77
CA PHE A 20 0.09 -5.47 9.43
C PHE A 20 1.38 -5.37 8.61
N HIS A 21 2.17 -4.29 8.75
CA HIS A 21 3.46 -4.17 8.06
C HIS A 21 4.43 -5.28 8.44
N LEU A 22 4.52 -5.64 9.72
CA LEU A 22 5.37 -6.73 10.21
C LEU A 22 4.88 -8.10 9.72
N ALA A 23 3.56 -8.34 9.79
CA ALA A 23 2.96 -9.59 9.34
C ALA A 23 3.13 -9.77 7.82
N MET A 24 2.86 -8.71 7.03
CA MET A 24 3.04 -8.72 5.59
C MET A 24 4.51 -8.93 5.20
N ASN A 25 5.43 -8.24 5.87
CA ASN A 25 6.87 -8.43 5.66
C ASN A 25 7.31 -9.87 5.90
N THR A 26 6.87 -10.47 7.01
CA THR A 26 7.16 -11.86 7.35
C THR A 26 6.56 -12.83 6.33
N GLY A 27 5.33 -12.58 5.88
CA GLY A 27 4.67 -13.39 4.86
C GLY A 27 5.40 -13.35 3.52
N ILE A 28 5.83 -12.17 3.08
CA ILE A 28 6.60 -12.00 1.84
C ILE A 28 7.94 -12.72 1.92
N ASP A 29 8.68 -12.56 3.03
CA ASP A 29 9.97 -13.22 3.23
C ASP A 29 9.83 -14.76 3.21
N TYR A 30 8.79 -15.28 3.88
CA TYR A 30 8.48 -16.71 3.87
C TYR A 30 8.16 -17.23 2.47
N LEU A 31 7.24 -16.54 1.76
CA LEU A 31 6.85 -16.92 0.40
C LEU A 31 8.04 -16.90 -0.55
N HIS A 32 8.86 -15.85 -0.47
CA HIS A 32 10.06 -15.73 -1.29
C HIS A 32 11.02 -16.90 -1.04
N LYS A 33 11.36 -17.18 0.22
CA LYS A 33 12.32 -18.24 0.58
C LYS A 33 11.84 -19.65 0.27
N LYS A 34 10.53 -19.90 0.29
CA LYS A 34 9.96 -21.24 0.10
C LYS A 34 9.47 -21.52 -1.32
N TYR A 35 8.99 -20.49 -2.02
CA TYR A 35 8.27 -20.65 -3.29
C TYR A 35 8.73 -19.67 -4.39
N GLY A 36 9.70 -18.79 -4.10
CA GLY A 36 10.29 -17.88 -5.07
C GLY A 36 9.44 -16.64 -5.36
N GLU A 37 9.98 -15.76 -6.23
CA GLU A 37 9.39 -14.45 -6.51
C GLU A 37 7.98 -14.53 -7.12
N HIS A 38 7.73 -15.52 -7.99
CA HIS A 38 6.43 -15.71 -8.63
C HIS A 38 5.32 -15.91 -7.60
N ALA A 39 5.59 -16.70 -6.54
CA ALA A 39 4.61 -16.93 -5.49
C ALA A 39 4.28 -15.66 -4.70
N VAL A 40 5.27 -14.77 -4.47
CA VAL A 40 5.05 -13.46 -3.85
C VAL A 40 4.13 -12.61 -4.71
N ARG A 41 4.44 -12.48 -6.00
CA ARG A 41 3.63 -11.67 -6.94
C ARG A 41 2.21 -12.21 -7.06
N GLU A 42 2.02 -13.52 -7.20
CA GLU A 42 0.69 -14.12 -7.28
C GLU A 42 -0.12 -13.96 -5.99
N TYR A 43 0.52 -14.08 -4.82
CA TYR A 43 -0.12 -13.79 -3.55
C TYR A 43 -0.60 -12.33 -3.49
N LEU A 44 0.28 -11.37 -3.82
CA LEU A 44 -0.03 -9.94 -3.78
C LEU A 44 -1.11 -9.56 -4.80
N LYS A 45 -1.09 -10.13 -6.01
CA LYS A 45 -2.16 -9.95 -7.00
C LYS A 45 -3.51 -10.44 -6.46
N ARG A 46 -3.55 -11.64 -5.87
CA ARG A 46 -4.79 -12.18 -5.28
C ARG A 46 -5.29 -11.30 -4.13
N PHE A 47 -4.39 -10.87 -3.25
CA PHE A 47 -4.73 -9.92 -2.20
C PHE A 47 -5.31 -8.64 -2.79
N ALA A 48 -4.63 -8.04 -3.77
CA ALA A 48 -5.03 -6.77 -4.35
C ALA A 48 -6.37 -6.85 -5.09
N LYS A 49 -6.60 -7.91 -5.87
CA LYS A 49 -7.88 -8.14 -6.57
C LYS A 49 -9.08 -8.21 -5.64
N ASN A 50 -8.90 -8.76 -4.43
CA ASN A 50 -10.00 -8.92 -3.48
C ASN A 50 -10.16 -7.68 -2.59
N PHE A 51 -9.07 -7.20 -1.99
CA PHE A 51 -9.13 -6.11 -1.03
C PHE A 51 -9.35 -4.75 -1.70
N TYR A 52 -8.71 -4.49 -2.85
CA TYR A 52 -8.83 -3.23 -3.59
C TYR A 52 -9.85 -3.29 -4.72
N ALA A 53 -10.75 -4.29 -4.76
CA ALA A 53 -11.85 -4.31 -5.73
C ALA A 53 -12.66 -2.99 -5.72
N PRO A 54 -13.04 -2.42 -4.56
CA PRO A 54 -13.78 -1.15 -4.54
C PRO A 54 -12.96 0.02 -5.11
N LEU A 55 -11.65 0.06 -4.86
CA LEU A 55 -10.77 1.10 -5.38
C LEU A 55 -10.59 0.97 -6.90
N THR A 56 -10.49 -0.26 -7.40
CA THR A 56 -10.41 -0.55 -8.84
C THR A 56 -11.67 -0.07 -9.56
N GLU A 57 -12.86 -0.33 -8.99
CA GLU A 57 -14.12 0.17 -9.56
C GLU A 57 -14.24 1.71 -9.47
N ALA A 58 -13.76 2.31 -8.37
CA ALA A 58 -13.69 3.76 -8.25
C ALA A 58 -12.75 4.37 -9.30
N LEU A 59 -11.61 3.73 -9.58
CA LEU A 59 -10.68 4.14 -10.63
C LEU A 59 -11.31 4.07 -12.02
N LYS A 60 -12.09 3.01 -12.34
CA LYS A 60 -12.81 2.90 -13.61
C LYS A 60 -13.84 4.01 -13.81
N THR A 61 -14.56 4.37 -12.75
CA THR A 61 -15.71 5.27 -12.84
C THR A 61 -15.34 6.74 -12.66
N ARG A 62 -14.37 7.02 -11.78
CA ARG A 62 -13.97 8.39 -11.40
C ARG A 62 -12.59 8.79 -11.91
N GLY A 63 -11.78 7.84 -12.36
CA GLY A 63 -10.41 8.09 -12.79
C GLY A 63 -9.42 8.30 -11.64
N LEU A 64 -8.29 8.92 -11.95
CA LEU A 64 -7.15 9.07 -11.04
C LEU A 64 -7.45 9.85 -9.75
N VAL A 65 -8.51 10.65 -9.72
CA VAL A 65 -8.93 11.35 -8.49
C VAL A 65 -9.27 10.35 -7.37
N ALA A 66 -9.80 9.17 -7.69
CA ALA A 66 -10.08 8.12 -6.71
C ALA A 66 -8.79 7.58 -6.05
N LEU A 67 -7.73 7.40 -6.85
CA LEU A 67 -6.42 7.00 -6.32
C LEU A 67 -5.81 8.11 -5.48
N LYS A 68 -5.88 9.37 -5.94
CA LYS A 68 -5.38 10.53 -5.20
C LYS A 68 -5.98 10.58 -3.79
N GLU A 69 -7.31 10.55 -3.69
CA GLU A 69 -8.02 10.58 -2.41
C GLU A 69 -7.65 9.38 -1.52
N HIS A 70 -7.53 8.19 -2.12
CA HIS A 70 -7.14 6.98 -1.40
C HIS A 70 -5.74 7.11 -0.77
N PHE A 71 -4.74 7.53 -1.55
CA PHE A 71 -3.38 7.67 -1.05
C PHE A 71 -3.24 8.82 -0.05
N GLU A 72 -3.87 9.97 -0.30
CA GLU A 72 -3.90 11.07 0.68
C GLU A 72 -4.48 10.62 2.02
N HIS A 73 -5.53 9.80 1.99
CA HIS A 73 -6.10 9.22 3.20
C HIS A 73 -5.11 8.26 3.90
N ILE A 74 -4.50 7.33 3.16
CA ILE A 74 -3.52 6.38 3.74
C ILE A 74 -2.34 7.12 4.38
N TYR A 75 -1.69 8.03 3.66
CA TYR A 75 -0.52 8.73 4.19
C TYR A 75 -0.87 9.62 5.39
N LYS A 76 -2.07 10.20 5.42
CA LYS A 76 -2.59 10.91 6.59
C LYS A 76 -2.76 10.00 7.81
N VAL A 77 -3.33 8.80 7.62
CA VAL A 77 -3.52 7.82 8.70
C VAL A 77 -2.18 7.27 9.19
N GLU A 78 -1.23 7.02 8.28
CA GLU A 78 0.13 6.59 8.59
C GLU A 78 0.99 7.70 9.23
N ARG A 79 0.50 8.95 9.25
CA ARG A 79 1.23 10.14 9.70
C ARG A 79 2.57 10.31 8.96
N SER A 80 2.55 10.04 7.65
CA SER A 80 3.69 10.12 6.76
C SER A 80 3.49 11.22 5.72
N ASN A 81 4.59 11.87 5.34
CA ASN A 81 4.58 12.92 4.33
C ASN A 81 4.81 12.29 2.95
N ALA A 82 3.83 12.46 2.07
CA ALA A 82 3.93 12.11 0.65
C ALA A 82 3.62 13.33 -0.19
N ASN A 83 4.41 13.56 -1.23
CA ASN A 83 4.07 14.54 -2.27
C ASN A 83 3.18 13.84 -3.30
N ILE A 84 1.91 14.22 -3.35
CA ILE A 84 0.91 13.64 -4.25
C ILE A 84 0.44 14.74 -5.20
N THR A 85 0.77 14.59 -6.48
CA THR A 85 0.43 15.56 -7.52
C THR A 85 -0.40 14.86 -8.59
N LEU A 86 -1.62 15.37 -8.81
CA LEU A 86 -2.46 15.01 -9.95
C LEU A 86 -2.42 16.17 -10.94
N LYS A 87 -1.94 15.90 -12.15
CA LYS A 87 -1.89 16.87 -13.24
C LYS A 87 -2.25 16.16 -14.54
N ASP A 88 -3.15 16.77 -15.30
CA ASP A 88 -3.66 16.19 -16.55
C ASP A 88 -4.21 14.75 -16.30
N ASP A 89 -3.79 13.77 -17.09
CA ASP A 89 -4.12 12.35 -16.92
C ASP A 89 -3.02 11.56 -16.18
N GLU A 90 -2.30 12.22 -15.26
CA GLU A 90 -1.19 11.63 -14.52
C GLU A 90 -1.22 11.95 -13.02
N LEU A 91 -1.05 10.91 -12.21
CA LEU A 91 -0.88 11.00 -10.75
C LEU A 91 0.52 10.53 -10.38
N THR A 92 1.30 11.42 -9.79
CA THR A 92 2.62 11.09 -9.24
C THR A 92 2.58 11.12 -7.71
N ILE A 93 3.20 10.13 -7.08
CA ILE A 93 3.33 10.01 -5.63
C ILE A 93 4.81 9.83 -5.32
N SER A 94 5.39 10.75 -4.56
CA SER A 94 6.79 10.67 -4.11
C SER A 94 6.85 10.63 -2.59
N VAL A 95 7.64 9.71 -2.07
CA VAL A 95 7.80 9.47 -0.63
C VAL A 95 9.28 9.28 -0.33
N ASP A 96 9.83 10.05 0.60
CA ASP A 96 11.25 9.93 0.97
C ASP A 96 11.51 8.69 1.82
N ILE A 97 10.60 8.40 2.76
CA ILE A 97 10.66 7.28 3.69
C ILE A 97 9.29 6.61 3.77
N CYS A 98 9.23 5.33 3.41
CA CYS A 98 8.01 4.56 3.50
C CYS A 98 7.69 4.26 4.99
N PRO A 99 6.48 4.60 5.49
CA PRO A 99 6.12 4.37 6.89
C PRO A 99 6.17 2.89 7.28
N ALA A 100 5.87 1.98 6.35
CA ALA A 100 5.97 0.54 6.56
C ALA A 100 7.42 0.11 6.80
N VAL A 101 8.35 0.55 5.94
CA VAL A 101 9.78 0.21 6.04
C VAL A 101 10.40 0.81 7.29
N GLU A 102 10.10 2.08 7.59
CA GLU A 102 10.54 2.71 8.84
C GLU A 102 10.07 1.91 10.07
N TYR A 103 8.78 1.52 10.08
CA TYR A 103 8.22 0.74 11.18
C TYR A 103 8.86 -0.65 11.32
N ILE A 104 9.04 -1.38 10.22
CA ILE A 104 9.69 -2.71 10.22
C ILE A 104 11.11 -2.61 10.79
N ARG A 105 11.90 -1.63 10.32
CA ARG A 105 13.28 -1.42 10.79
C ARG A 105 13.33 -1.02 12.26
N LYS A 106 12.44 -0.11 12.70
CA LYS A 106 12.35 0.32 14.10
C LYS A 106 12.06 -0.84 15.06
N ASN A 107 11.41 -1.90 14.58
CA ASN A 107 11.15 -3.12 15.34
C ASN A 107 12.23 -4.21 15.13
N ASN A 108 13.43 -3.83 14.68
CA ASN A 108 14.58 -4.72 14.46
C ASN A 108 14.32 -5.90 13.51
N ALA A 109 13.34 -5.77 12.62
CA ALA A 109 13.08 -6.76 11.60
C ALA A 109 13.82 -6.42 10.29
N LYS A 110 14.36 -7.44 9.61
CA LYS A 110 14.86 -7.28 8.24
C LYS A 110 13.66 -7.06 7.32
N VAL A 111 13.72 -6.02 6.49
CA VAL A 111 12.78 -5.84 5.38
C VAL A 111 12.98 -6.97 4.38
N ALA A 112 11.90 -7.61 3.95
CA ALA A 112 11.92 -8.67 2.97
C ALA A 112 12.48 -8.15 1.64
N ASP A 113 13.30 -8.95 0.96
CA ASP A 113 14.00 -8.50 -0.26
C ASP A 113 13.02 -8.12 -1.39
N LEU A 114 11.81 -8.71 -1.39
CA LEU A 114 10.73 -8.41 -2.33
C LEU A 114 9.64 -7.51 -1.75
N PHE A 115 9.91 -6.76 -0.66
CA PHE A 115 8.89 -5.92 -0.03
C PHE A 115 8.38 -4.81 -0.98
N TYR A 116 9.23 -4.34 -1.91
CA TYR A 116 8.83 -3.36 -2.93
C TYR A 116 7.66 -3.84 -3.82
N GLU A 117 7.44 -5.16 -3.94
CA GLU A 117 6.31 -5.71 -4.69
C GLU A 117 4.95 -5.34 -4.05
N THR A 118 4.92 -5.01 -2.75
CA THR A 118 3.72 -4.48 -2.08
C THR A 118 3.27 -3.15 -2.66
N THR A 119 4.19 -2.40 -3.28
CA THR A 119 3.88 -1.20 -4.04
C THR A 119 3.68 -1.57 -5.51
N LYS A 120 4.68 -2.20 -6.13
CA LYS A 120 4.67 -2.47 -7.57
C LYS A 120 3.52 -3.38 -7.99
N THR A 121 3.53 -4.63 -7.55
CA THR A 121 2.53 -5.63 -7.96
C THR A 121 1.12 -5.21 -7.55
N VAL A 122 0.94 -4.66 -6.35
CA VAL A 122 -0.40 -4.23 -5.87
C VAL A 122 -0.96 -3.12 -6.73
N ASN A 123 -0.20 -2.06 -7.00
CA ASN A 123 -0.68 -0.93 -7.80
C ASN A 123 -0.86 -1.27 -9.28
N GLU A 124 0.01 -2.12 -9.85
CA GLU A 124 -0.21 -2.71 -11.18
C GLU A 124 -1.55 -3.45 -11.22
N THR A 125 -1.84 -4.23 -10.18
CA THR A 125 -3.08 -5.01 -10.08
C THR A 125 -4.33 -4.13 -9.95
N ILE A 126 -4.27 -3.05 -9.16
CA ILE A 126 -5.38 -2.08 -9.04
C ILE A 126 -5.73 -1.45 -10.41
N CYS A 127 -4.73 -1.30 -11.28
CA CYS A 127 -4.92 -0.77 -12.62
C CYS A 127 -5.46 -1.80 -13.63
N GLU A 128 -5.46 -3.11 -13.32
CA GLU A 128 -5.92 -4.14 -14.24
C GLU A 128 -7.40 -3.94 -14.63
N GLY A 129 -7.69 -4.01 -15.93
CA GLY A 129 -9.04 -3.81 -16.46
C GLY A 129 -9.54 -2.37 -16.40
N THR A 130 -8.66 -1.40 -16.13
CA THR A 130 -8.94 0.04 -16.19
C THR A 130 -8.18 0.68 -17.37
N PRO A 131 -8.52 1.91 -17.80
CA PRO A 131 -7.74 2.63 -18.82
C PRO A 131 -6.41 3.19 -18.29
N TYR A 132 -6.01 2.85 -17.06
CA TYR A 132 -4.82 3.38 -16.41
C TYR A 132 -3.72 2.34 -16.29
N ALA A 133 -2.48 2.80 -16.21
CA ALA A 133 -1.28 2.03 -15.92
C ALA A 133 -0.60 2.55 -14.67
N PHE A 134 0.29 1.72 -14.13
CA PHE A 134 1.16 2.06 -13.02
C PHE A 134 2.61 1.81 -13.43
N GLU A 135 3.52 2.65 -12.92
CA GLU A 135 4.95 2.48 -13.01
C GLU A 135 5.60 2.88 -11.67
N LEU A 136 6.54 2.05 -11.20
CA LEU A 136 7.44 2.40 -10.09
C LEU A 136 8.73 2.95 -10.70
N ILE A 137 8.85 4.28 -10.72
CA ILE A 137 9.92 5.01 -11.40
C ILE A 137 11.24 4.85 -10.65
N GLU A 138 11.19 5.05 -9.34
CA GLU A 138 12.34 4.95 -8.44
C GLU A 138 11.94 4.23 -7.17
N TYR A 139 12.89 3.48 -6.60
CA TYR A 139 12.71 2.82 -5.32
C TYR A 139 14.03 2.73 -4.57
N ASN A 140 14.04 3.26 -3.35
CA ASN A 140 15.16 3.17 -2.42
C ASN A 140 14.96 1.96 -1.50
N GLN A 141 15.81 0.94 -1.62
CA GLN A 141 15.75 -0.29 -0.80
C GLN A 141 16.02 -0.04 0.69
N GLU A 142 16.72 1.03 1.04
CA GLU A 142 17.03 1.36 2.43
C GLU A 142 15.81 1.97 3.13
N THR A 143 15.23 3.01 2.53
CA THR A 143 14.13 3.79 3.13
C THR A 143 12.74 3.29 2.73
N GLY A 144 12.64 2.47 1.69
CA GLY A 144 11.40 2.10 1.03
C GLY A 144 10.73 3.26 0.27
N GLY A 145 11.35 4.44 0.27
CA GLY A 145 10.89 5.61 -0.47
C GLY A 145 11.05 5.43 -1.97
N GLY A 146 10.45 6.32 -2.74
CA GLY A 146 10.48 6.26 -4.19
C GLY A 146 9.38 7.10 -4.85
N THR A 147 9.38 7.07 -6.17
CA THR A 147 8.41 7.77 -7.00
C THR A 147 7.57 6.77 -7.77
N GLN A 148 6.26 6.93 -7.65
CA GLN A 148 5.23 6.12 -8.27
C GLN A 148 4.45 6.98 -9.25
N ARG A 149 4.06 6.41 -10.38
CA ARG A 149 3.32 7.10 -11.43
C ARG A 149 2.12 6.26 -11.86
N PHE A 150 0.95 6.89 -11.90
CA PHE A 150 -0.24 6.36 -12.55
C PHE A 150 -0.60 7.25 -13.74
N TYR A 151 -0.88 6.66 -14.89
CA TYR A 151 -1.14 7.41 -16.12
C TYR A 151 -2.19 6.71 -16.99
N ARG A 152 -2.88 7.45 -17.85
CA ARG A 152 -3.80 6.89 -18.85
C ARG A 152 -3.01 6.22 -19.99
N ARG A 153 -3.42 5.01 -20.38
CA ARG A 153 -2.85 4.24 -21.51
C ARG A 153 -3.41 4.70 -22.85
#